data_AF-A0A3C2CZF7-F1
#
_entry.id   AF-A0A3C2CZF7-F1
#
_cell.length_a   1.000
_cell.length_b   1.000
_cell.length_c   1.000
_cell.angle_alpha   90.00
_cell.angle_beta   90.00
_cell.angle_gamma   90.00
#
_symmetry.space_group_name_H-M   'P 1'
#
loop_
_entity.id
_entity.type
_entity.pdbx_description
1 polymer ?
#
loop_
_entity_poly.entity_id
_entity_poly.type
_entity_poly.pdbx_seq_one_letter_code
_entity_poly.pdbx_strand_id
1 'polypeptide(L)' 'MKTDKTSTPKDYIDPNKNVISLFDTDILVEVANNRLDLNKVALYELKNRGLDKDGKWVGFNKD' A
#
# COMPACT_ATOMS: atom_id res chain seq x y z
N MET A 1 21.38 8.52 27.81
CA MET A 1 20.63 7.71 26.83
C MET A 1 20.90 8.30 25.46
N LYS A 2 21.69 7.64 24.62
CA LYS A 2 21.95 8.12 23.25
C LYS A 2 20.67 7.83 22.47
N THR A 3 19.98 8.87 22.02
CA THR A 3 18.89 8.70 21.06
C THR A 3 19.52 8.20 19.78
N ASP A 4 19.41 6.90 19.51
CA ASP A 4 19.69 6.37 18.18
C ASP A 4 18.76 7.12 17.22
N LYS A 5 19.35 7.97 16.38
CA LYS A 5 18.66 8.51 15.23
C LYS A 5 18.36 7.30 14.37
N THR A 6 17.14 6.77 14.48
CA THR A 6 16.60 5.82 13.52
C THR A 6 16.70 6.51 12.17
N SER A 7 17.74 6.15 11.41
CA SER A 7 17.87 6.59 10.04
C SER A 7 16.62 6.09 9.35
N THR A 8 15.81 7.01 8.83
CA THR A 8 14.71 6.65 7.93
C THR A 8 15.34 5.77 6.84
N PRO A 9 14.89 4.52 6.65
CA PRO A 9 15.50 3.65 5.67
C PRO A 9 15.51 4.36 4.32
N LYS A 10 16.70 4.53 3.73
CA LYS A 10 16.91 5.26 2.46
C LYS A 10 16.08 4.66 1.31
N ASP A 11 15.56 3.45 1.49
CA ASP A 11 14.89 2.67 0.47
C ASP A 11 13.35 2.76 0.54
N TYR A 12 12.78 3.49 1.50
CA TYR A 12 11.35 3.33 1.81
C TYR A 12 10.40 4.23 1.02
N ILE A 13 10.89 5.24 0.30
CA ILE A 13 10.01 6.24 -0.30
C ILE A 13 10.56 6.68 -1.65
N ASP A 14 10.00 6.12 -2.73
CA ASP A 14 9.98 6.84 -4.01
C ASP A 14 9.17 8.14 -3.74
N PRO A 15 9.76 9.33 -3.86
CA PRO A 15 9.08 10.59 -3.57
C PRO A 15 7.80 10.77 -4.39
N ASN A 16 7.73 10.14 -5.56
CA ASN A 16 6.58 10.16 -6.45
C ASN A 16 5.51 9.12 -6.08
N LYS A 17 5.78 8.23 -5.11
CA LYS A 17 4.87 7.19 -4.61
C LYS A 17 4.62 7.29 -3.11
N ASN A 18 4.97 8.42 -2.47
CA ASN A 18 4.76 8.63 -1.04
C ASN A 18 3.29 8.91 -0.64
N VAL A 19 2.35 8.19 -1.24
CA VAL A 19 0.92 8.28 -0.90
C VAL A 19 0.62 7.69 0.49
N ILE A 20 1.52 6.86 1.02
CA ILE A 20 1.38 6.26 2.35
C ILE A 20 1.36 7.34 3.45
N SER A 21 2.09 8.44 3.26
CA SER A 21 2.05 9.58 4.19
C SER A 21 0.69 10.29 4.28
N LEU A 22 -0.19 10.05 3.29
CA LEU A 22 -1.54 10.59 3.23
C LEU A 22 -2.59 9.63 3.82
N PHE A 23 -2.20 8.44 4.26
CA PHE A 23 -3.14 7.50 4.85
C PHE A 23 -3.60 8.01 6.20
N ASP A 24 -4.85 7.73 6.54
CA ASP A 24 -5.38 7.99 7.87
C ASP A 24 -4.54 7.26 8.94
N THR A 25 -4.36 7.90 10.10
CA THR A 25 -3.53 7.35 11.18
C THR A 25 -4.04 6.00 11.66
N ASP A 26 -5.36 5.81 11.72
CA ASP A 26 -5.95 4.55 12.17
C ASP A 26 -5.64 3.43 11.18
N ILE A 27 -5.66 3.71 9.87
CA ILE A 27 -5.25 2.74 8.84
C ILE A 27 -3.79 2.33 9.03
N LEU A 28 -2.89 3.29 9.26
CA LEU A 28 -1.47 3.00 9.52
C LEU A 28 -1.29 2.11 10.76
N VAL A 29 -2.06 2.35 11.82
CA VAL A 29 -2.05 1.54 13.05
C VAL A 29 -2.55 0.13 12.78
N GLU A 30 -3.65 -0.05 12.05
CA GLU A 30 -4.18 -1.37 11.71
C GLU A 30 -3.17 -2.20 10.90
N VAL A 31 -2.49 -1.58 9.94
CA VAL A 31 -1.46 -2.23 9.11
C VAL A 31 -0.25 -2.63 9.95
N ALA A 32 0.27 -1.70 10.77
CA ALA A 32 1.42 -1.96 11.63
C ALA A 32 1.18 -3.09 12.65
N ASN A 33 -0.07 -3.28 13.08
CA ASN A 33 -0.46 -4.35 13.98
C ASN A 33 -0.90 -5.64 13.25
N ASN A 34 -0.67 -5.76 11.94
CA ASN A 34 -1.11 -6.89 11.10
C ASN A 34 -2.62 -7.18 11.15
N ARG A 35 -3.44 -6.16 11.48
CA ARG A 35 -4.91 -6.25 11.50
C ARG A 35 -5.53 -5.93 10.14
N LEU A 36 -4.81 -5.19 9.29
CA LEU A 36 -5.18 -4.90 7.91
C LEU A 36 -4.10 -5.37 6.93
N ASP A 37 -4.48 -6.24 6.01
CA ASP A 37 -3.61 -6.75 4.94
C ASP A 37 -3.71 -5.86 3.70
N LEU A 38 -2.81 -4.87 3.58
CA LEU A 38 -2.80 -3.94 2.45
C LEU A 38 -2.63 -4.62 1.10
N ASN A 39 -1.98 -5.78 1.03
CA ASN A 39 -1.83 -6.50 -0.23
C ASN A 39 -3.19 -7.00 -0.72
N LYS A 40 -3.99 -7.59 0.17
CA LYS A 40 -5.37 -8.00 -0.17
C LYS A 40 -6.22 -6.81 -0.58
N VAL A 41 -6.16 -5.69 0.14
CA VAL A 41 -6.90 -4.47 -0.21
C VAL A 41 -6.49 -3.99 -1.60
N ALA A 42 -5.20 -3.92 -1.90
CA ALA A 42 -4.70 -3.53 -3.22
C ALA A 42 -5.22 -4.47 -4.33
N LEU A 43 -5.24 -5.78 -4.11
CA LEU A 43 -5.77 -6.74 -5.08
C LEU A 43 -7.28 -6.56 -5.32
N TYR A 44 -8.05 -6.28 -4.26
CA TYR A 44 -9.49 -5.97 -4.40
C TYR A 44 -9.70 -4.68 -5.20
N GLU A 45 -8.94 -3.63 -4.92
CA GLU A 45 -9.01 -2.36 -5.66
C GLU A 45 -8.62 -2.52 -7.13
N LEU A 46 -7.56 -3.28 -7.42
CA LEU A 46 -7.17 -3.60 -8.80
C LEU A 46 -8.30 -4.35 -9.52
N LYS A 47 -8.90 -5.36 -8.88
CA LYS A 47 -10.04 -6.08 -9.43
C LYS A 47 -11.25 -5.17 -9.68
N ASN A 48 -11.60 -4.30 -8.74
CA ASN A 48 -12.71 -3.34 -8.90
C ASN A 48 -12.46 -2.36 -10.06
N ARG A 49 -11.20 -2.10 -10.38
CA ARG A 49 -10.77 -1.29 -11.53
C ARG A 49 -10.62 -2.10 -12.82
N GLY A 50 -10.95 -3.40 -12.84
CA GLY A 50 -10.79 -4.26 -14.00
C GLY A 50 -9.33 -4.58 -14.35
N LEU A 51 -8.44 -4.55 -13.36
CA LEU A 51 -7.00 -4.80 -13.50
C LEU A 51 -6.59 -6.13 -12.85
N ASP A 52 -5.57 -6.78 -13.40
CA ASP A 52 -4.86 -7.88 -12.73
C ASP A 52 -3.82 -7.38 -11.71
N LYS A 53 -3.14 -8.31 -11.03
CA LYS A 53 -2.11 -8.02 -10.01
C LYS A 53 -0.88 -7.29 -10.57
N ASP A 54 -0.66 -7.34 -11.89
CA ASP A 54 0.45 -6.68 -12.58
C ASP A 54 0.00 -5.31 -13.13
N GLY A 55 -1.24 -4.89 -12.83
CA GLY A 55 -1.83 -3.63 -13.26
C GLY A 55 -2.33 -3.61 -14.71
N LYS A 56 -2.45 -4.77 -15.36
CA LYS A 56 -2.93 -4.86 -16.74
C LYS A 56 -4.45 -4.92 -16.77
N TRP A 57 -5.04 -4.18 -17.71
CA TRP A 57 -6.48 -4.25 -17.95
C TRP A 57 -6.89 -5.64 -18.41
N VAL A 58 -7.81 -6.26 -17.67
CA VAL A 58 -8.39 -7.58 -17.99
C VAL A 58 -9.84 -7.49 -18.48
N GLY A 59 -10.41 -6.28 -18.52
CA GLY A 59 -11.75 -6.02 -19.04
C GLY A 59 -12.87 -6.70 -18.26
N PHE A 60 -14.08 -6.58 -18.80
CA PHE A 60 -15.16 -7.53 -18.52
C PHE A 60 -15.00 -8.60 -19.59
N ASN A 61 -14.48 -9.79 -19.25
CA ASN A 61 -14.72 -10.93 -20.13
C ASN A 61 -16.23 -11.03 -20.30
N LYS A 62 -16.69 -10.74 -21.52
CA LYS A 62 -18.05 -11.03 -21.95
C LYS A 62 -18.12 -12.55 -22.07
N ASP A 63 -18.53 -13.20 -21.00
CA ASP A 63 -19.28 -14.43 -21.16
C ASP A 63 -20.69 -14.07 -21.61
#